data_AF-A0A7C5YN34-F1
#
_entry.id   AF-A0A7C5YN34-F1
#
_cell.length_a   1.000
_cell.length_b   1.000
_cell.length_c   1.000
_cell.angle_alpha   90.00
_cell.angle_beta   90.00
_cell.angle_gamma   90.00
#
_symmetry.space_group_name_H-M   'P 1'
#
loop_
_entity.id
_entity.type
_entity.pdbx_description
1 polymer ?
#
loop_
_entity_poly.entity_id
_entity_poly.type
_entity_poly.pdbx_seq_one_letter_code
_entity_poly.pdbx_strand_id
1 'polypeptide(L)'
;MRRVFLGLVIGLLIILPNLVKAGGLGKMVGEEQVADGLLLKFENGMMKISKIQEGIIRVRATDKDKFEEDRSFALSPDAPLPKRISYQKQGENLVLE
;
A
#
# COMPACT_ATOMS: atom_id res chain seq x y z
N MET A 1 -12.61 -45.59 28.09
CA MET A 1 -12.91 -44.52 27.12
C MET A 1 -12.48 -43.15 27.66
N ARG A 2 -11.18 -42.83 27.68
CA ARG A 2 -10.70 -41.55 28.26
C ARG A 2 -9.33 -41.11 27.73
N ARG A 3 -9.03 -41.37 26.46
CA ARG A 3 -7.76 -40.95 25.83
C ARG A 3 -7.88 -40.42 24.40
N VAL A 4 -9.05 -40.49 23.77
CA VAL A 4 -9.23 -40.07 22.37
C VAL A 4 -9.63 -38.58 22.24
N PHE A 5 -10.05 -37.93 23.33
CA PHE A 5 -10.48 -36.52 23.31
C PHE A 5 -9.36 -35.49 23.49
N LEU A 6 -8.15 -35.90 23.89
CA LEU A 6 -7.07 -34.97 24.22
C LEU A 6 -6.20 -34.58 23.01
N GLY A 7 -6.26 -35.32 21.91
CA GLY A 7 -5.50 -35.02 20.69
C GLY A 7 -6.14 -33.93 19.81
N LEU A 8 -7.44 -33.69 19.94
CA LEU A 8 -8.16 -32.74 19.08
C LEU A 8 -8.02 -31.29 19.55
N VAL A 9 -7.76 -31.06 20.84
CA VAL A 9 -7.66 -29.71 21.42
C VAL A 9 -6.27 -29.07 21.19
N ILE A 10 -5.22 -29.88 20.99
CA ILE A 10 -3.86 -29.37 20.77
C ILE A 10 -3.63 -29.00 19.29
N GLY A 11 -4.35 -29.63 18.35
CA GLY A 11 -4.25 -29.32 16.92
C GLY A 11 -4.83 -27.97 16.51
N LEU A 12 -5.74 -27.38 17.29
CA LEU A 12 -6.40 -26.10 16.95
C LEU A 12 -5.60 -24.85 17.36
N LEU A 13 -4.63 -24.97 18.27
CA LEU A 13 -3.82 -23.84 18.76
C LEU A 13 -2.56 -23.58 17.91
N ILE A 14 -2.17 -24.51 17.03
CA ILE A 14 -0.96 -24.37 16.21
C ILE A 14 -1.26 -23.68 14.86
N ILE A 15 -2.54 -23.53 14.48
CA ILE A 15 -2.94 -22.93 13.19
C ILE A 15 -3.06 -21.38 13.30
N LEU A 16 -2.89 -20.78 14.47
CA LEU A 16 -3.20 -19.36 14.71
C LEU A 16 -2.04 -18.54 15.35
N PRO A 17 -0.88 -18.41 14.68
CA PRO A 17 -0.14 -17.17 14.85
C PRO A 17 0.34 -16.53 13.53
N ASN A 18 -0.17 -16.96 12.37
CA ASN A 18 -0.04 -16.18 11.14
C ASN A 18 -1.17 -15.14 11.01
N LEU A 19 -1.57 -14.54 12.13
CA LEU A 19 -2.05 -13.16 12.12
C LEU A 19 -0.86 -12.32 11.68
N VAL A 20 -0.62 -12.29 10.36
CA VAL A 20 0.21 -11.30 9.70
C VAL A 20 -0.39 -9.97 10.12
N LYS A 21 0.15 -9.39 11.19
CA LYS A 21 -0.16 -8.03 11.60
C LYS A 21 0.10 -7.22 10.35
N ALA A 22 -0.95 -6.69 9.73
CA ALA A 22 -0.81 -5.80 8.60
C ALA A 22 0.04 -4.62 9.10
N GLY A 23 1.35 -4.68 8.81
CA GLY A 23 2.28 -3.64 9.19
C GLY A 23 1.93 -2.41 8.35
N GLY A 24 1.83 -1.25 8.98
CA GLY A 24 1.83 0.00 8.22
C GLY A 24 3.16 0.15 7.46
N LEU A 25 3.19 1.05 6.48
CA LEU A 25 4.40 1.34 5.71
C LEU A 25 5.57 1.83 6.59
N GLY A 26 5.30 2.25 7.83
CA GLY A 26 6.29 2.76 8.77
C GLY A 26 6.45 4.27 8.62
N LYS A 27 7.60 4.80 9.04
CA LYS A 27 7.92 6.22 8.89
C LYS A 27 8.30 6.54 7.45
N MET A 28 7.94 7.74 6.99
CA MET A 28 8.41 8.25 5.70
C MET A 28 9.90 8.58 5.81
N VAL A 29 10.71 8.04 4.89
CA VAL A 29 12.16 8.23 4.85
C VAL A 29 12.60 9.09 3.67
N GLY A 30 11.73 9.31 2.70
CA GLY A 30 12.02 10.16 1.56
C GLY A 30 10.86 10.34 0.62
N GLU A 31 11.07 11.20 -0.36
CA GLU A 31 10.11 11.50 -1.42
C GLU A 31 10.87 11.79 -2.71
N GLU A 32 10.21 11.56 -3.84
CA GLU A 32 10.76 11.76 -5.16
C GLU A 32 9.64 12.09 -6.12
N GLN A 33 9.76 13.21 -6.83
CA GLN A 33 8.80 13.55 -7.85
C GLN A 33 9.10 12.76 -9.13
N VAL A 34 8.10 12.04 -9.62
CA VAL A 34 8.20 11.22 -10.83
C VAL A 34 7.29 11.76 -11.93
N ALA A 35 7.45 11.26 -13.15
CA ALA A 35 6.70 11.77 -14.32
C ALA A 35 5.18 11.70 -14.13
N ASP A 36 4.69 10.66 -13.44
CA ASP A 36 3.26 10.36 -13.29
C ASP A 36 2.77 10.51 -11.85
N GLY A 37 3.50 11.22 -10.96
CA GLY A 37 3.07 11.41 -9.58
C GLY A 37 4.18 11.83 -8.61
N LEU A 38 3.92 11.62 -7.33
CA LEU A 38 4.84 11.76 -6.20
C LEU A 38 5.07 10.38 -5.59
N LEU A 39 6.33 9.94 -5.57
CA LEU A 39 6.74 8.70 -4.92
C LEU A 39 7.21 9.02 -3.50
N LEU A 40 6.58 8.39 -2.52
CA LEU A 40 6.93 8.47 -1.11
C LEU A 40 7.57 7.14 -0.68
N LYS A 41 8.75 7.22 -0.08
CA LYS A 41 9.52 6.06 0.40
C LYS A 41 9.33 5.96 1.90
N PHE A 42 9.05 4.76 2.39
CA PHE A 42 8.86 4.44 3.79
C PHE A 42 9.79 3.31 4.22
N GLU A 43 9.91 3.09 5.53
CA GLU A 43 10.74 2.02 6.10
C GLU A 43 10.39 0.63 5.55
N ASN A 44 9.11 0.35 5.34
CA ASN A 44 8.61 -0.98 4.94
C ASN A 44 7.95 -0.98 3.55
N GLY A 45 8.23 0.01 2.70
CA GLY A 45 7.67 0.05 1.35
C GLY A 45 7.63 1.43 0.72
N MET A 46 6.75 1.59 -0.26
CA MET A 46 6.58 2.83 -0.99
C MET A 46 5.12 3.10 -1.36
N MET A 47 4.79 4.36 -1.50
CA MET A 47 3.48 4.84 -1.92
C MET A 47 3.64 5.82 -3.08
N LYS A 48 2.85 5.67 -4.15
CA LYS A 48 2.78 6.62 -5.25
C LYS A 48 1.43 7.31 -5.26
N ILE A 49 1.45 8.64 -5.25
CA ILE A 49 0.28 9.50 -5.34
C ILE A 49 0.29 10.20 -6.70
N SER A 50 -0.79 10.07 -7.45
CA SER A 50 -0.92 10.65 -8.80
C SER A 50 -2.24 11.39 -8.94
N LYS A 51 -2.28 12.45 -9.77
CA LYS A 51 -3.54 13.12 -10.13
C LYS A 51 -4.10 12.43 -11.37
N ILE A 52 -5.37 11.99 -11.33
CA ILE A 52 -6.05 11.46 -12.52
C ILE A 52 -6.73 12.62 -13.26
N GLN A 53 -7.53 13.36 -12.51
CA GLN A 53 -8.26 14.54 -12.98
C GLN A 53 -8.60 15.44 -11.78
N GLU A 54 -9.30 16.54 -12.03
CA GLU A 54 -9.75 17.42 -10.96
C GLU A 54 -10.63 16.68 -9.95
N GLY A 55 -10.31 16.83 -8.66
CA GLY A 55 -10.98 16.11 -7.58
C GLY A 55 -10.70 14.60 -7.48
N ILE A 56 -9.87 14.01 -8.36
CA ILE A 56 -9.54 12.57 -8.32
C ILE A 56 -8.04 12.35 -8.24
N ILE A 57 -7.63 11.79 -7.10
CA ILE A 57 -6.27 11.28 -6.89
C ILE A 57 -6.27 9.76 -6.91
N ARG A 58 -5.14 9.21 -7.31
CA ARG A 58 -4.86 7.78 -7.23
C ARG A 58 -3.70 7.55 -6.29
N VAL A 59 -3.90 6.63 -5.35
CA VAL A 59 -2.89 6.19 -4.41
C VAL A 59 -2.60 4.71 -4.65
N ARG A 60 -1.32 4.37 -4.78
CA ARG A 60 -0.84 2.99 -4.86
C ARG A 60 0.19 2.79 -3.75
N ALA A 61 0.10 1.70 -3.01
CA ALA A 61 1.10 1.34 -2.00
C ALA A 61 1.60 -0.08 -2.24
N THR A 62 2.87 -0.33 -1.94
CA THR A 62 3.51 -1.64 -2.05
C THR A 62 4.60 -1.77 -1.00
N ASP A 63 4.78 -2.97 -0.47
CA ASP A 63 5.92 -3.37 0.39
C ASP A 63 7.11 -3.90 -0.42
N LYS A 64 6.96 -4.00 -1.75
CA LYS A 64 7.99 -4.40 -2.70
C LYS A 64 8.79 -3.21 -3.21
N ASP A 65 9.95 -3.49 -3.80
CA ASP A 65 10.84 -2.47 -4.41
C ASP A 65 10.27 -1.81 -5.67
N LYS A 66 9.20 -2.37 -6.26
CA LYS A 66 8.55 -1.85 -7.46
C LYS A 66 7.05 -2.01 -7.42
N PHE A 67 6.35 -1.11 -8.11
CA PHE A 67 4.94 -1.26 -8.40
C PHE A 67 4.74 -2.31 -9.50
N GLU A 68 3.74 -3.17 -9.32
CA GLU A 68 3.28 -4.04 -10.39
C GLU A 68 2.71 -3.22 -11.55
N GLU A 69 2.67 -3.80 -12.74
CA GLU A 69 2.03 -3.14 -13.87
C GLU A 69 0.55 -2.89 -13.58
N ASP A 70 0.06 -1.80 -14.14
CA ASP A 70 -1.30 -1.36 -13.90
C ASP A 70 -2.30 -2.08 -14.82
N ARG A 71 -2.52 -3.37 -14.55
CA ARG A 71 -3.42 -4.24 -15.30
C ARG A 71 -4.67 -4.58 -14.50
N SER A 72 -5.35 -3.56 -13.99
CA SER A 72 -6.62 -3.76 -13.28
C SER A 72 -7.76 -3.93 -14.27
N PHE A 73 -8.47 -5.06 -14.21
CA PHE A 73 -9.69 -5.29 -14.99
C PHE A 73 -10.82 -4.30 -14.65
N ALA A 74 -10.72 -3.64 -13.48
CA ALA A 74 -11.67 -2.62 -13.05
C ALA A 74 -11.39 -1.24 -13.66
N LEU A 75 -10.23 -1.05 -14.31
CA LEU A 75 -9.93 0.17 -15.04
C LEU A 75 -10.40 0.03 -16.48
N SER A 76 -11.21 0.99 -16.93
CA SER A 76 -11.54 1.09 -18.36
C SER A 76 -10.27 1.31 -19.18
N PRO A 77 -10.14 0.72 -20.38
CA PRO A 77 -9.06 1.04 -21.31
C PRO A 77 -8.95 2.55 -21.61
N ASP A 78 -10.07 3.26 -21.55
CA ASP A 78 -10.16 4.70 -21.82
C ASP A 78 -10.01 5.56 -20.54
N ALA A 79 -9.66 4.95 -19.41
CA ALA A 79 -9.47 5.69 -18.16
C ALA A 79 -8.34 6.74 -18.31
N PRO A 80 -8.50 7.96 -17.77
CA PRO A 80 -7.47 8.97 -17.86
C PRO A 80 -6.15 8.49 -17.22
N LEU A 81 -5.05 8.77 -17.90
CA LEU A 81 -3.74 8.36 -17.41
C LEU A 81 -3.32 9.19 -16.17
N PRO A 82 -2.60 8.58 -15.22
CA PRO A 82 -2.03 9.29 -14.08
C PRO A 82 -1.07 10.40 -14.52
N LYS A 83 -1.19 11.56 -13.87
CA LYS A 83 -0.38 12.75 -14.08
C LYS A 83 0.38 13.12 -12.82
N ARG A 84 1.48 13.86 -13.02
CA ARG A 84 2.23 14.51 -11.95
C ARG A 84 1.29 15.33 -11.05
N ILE A 85 1.52 15.26 -9.75
CA ILE A 85 0.82 16.05 -8.73
C ILE A 85 1.78 17.09 -8.16
N SER A 86 1.29 18.30 -7.95
CA SER A 86 2.03 19.35 -7.25
C SER A 86 1.83 19.21 -5.75
N TYR A 87 2.83 19.58 -4.97
CA TYR A 87 2.74 19.54 -3.53
C TYR A 87 3.59 20.62 -2.88
N GLN A 88 3.20 21.00 -1.66
CA GLN A 88 3.98 21.83 -0.77
C GLN A 88 4.32 21.09 0.51
N LYS A 89 5.51 21.34 1.05
CA LYS A 89 5.88 20.90 2.39
C LYS A 89 5.44 21.93 3.42
N GLN A 90 4.68 21.49 4.41
CA GLN A 90 4.28 22.29 5.56
C GLN A 90 4.69 21.55 6.84
N GLY A 91 5.91 21.84 7.33
CA GLY A 91 6.52 21.08 8.42
C GLY A 91 6.81 19.64 8.00
N GLU A 92 6.25 18.68 8.74
CA GLU A 92 6.33 17.24 8.41
C GLU A 92 5.22 16.77 7.45
N ASN A 93 4.29 17.66 7.09
CA ASN A 93 3.15 17.31 6.24
C ASN A 93 3.41 17.64 4.77
N LEU A 94 2.82 16.81 3.89
CA LEU A 94 2.73 17.06 2.45
C LEU A 94 1.31 17.51 2.11
N VAL A 95 1.18 18.72 1.58
CA VAL A 95 -0.11 19.27 1.14
C VAL A 95 -0.14 19.21 -0.38
N LEU A 96 -1.12 18.48 -0.92
CA LEU A 96 -1.31 18.29 -2.36
C LEU A 96 -2.10 19.45 -2.95
N GLU A 97 -1.74 19.88 -4.17
CA GLU A 97 -2.39 20.95 -4.95
C GLU A 97 -3.07 20.41 -6.22
#